data_AF-A0A1I1TE23-F1
#
_entry.id   AF-A0A1I1TE23-F1
#
_cell.length_a   1.000
_cell.length_b   1.000
_cell.length_c   1.000
_cell.angle_alpha   90.00
_cell.angle_beta   90.00
_cell.angle_gamma   90.00
#
_symmetry.space_group_name_H-M   'P 1'
#
loop_
_entity.id
_entity.type
_entity.pdbx_description
1 polymer ?
#
loop_
_entity_poly.entity_id
_entity_poly.type
_entity_poly.pdbx_seq_one_letter_code
_entity_poly.pdbx_strand_id
1 'polypeptide(L)'
;MLERFAKVEGLGNDFLLLDRRDASPAVLDALVARLRAAAPALCDRRLGVGGDGILVVGPPRTAEAAATMIVVNHDGSRPEMCGNGLRCVALAVAGAVRRLVIDTDAGPKPCAVREFYPGTCPSGQVAIDMGPPDLLGPRRVGDRSFAAVSMGNPHAIAFVTSEDPEALARGDGPSIERDPQFPGRTNVEFARVEADGSITLWVWERGCGITSACGTGACATLAAAIAEGLAPHARDVVVRLPGGPLVLRQDRAGGSILMTGPARVAFVGEVEVPAASPAA
;
A
#
# COMPACT_ATOMS: atom_id res chain seq x y z
N MET A 1 -18.31 11.98 18.79
CA MET A 1 -17.03 11.97 19.55
C MET A 1 -16.05 12.75 18.72
N LEU A 2 -15.44 13.79 19.28
CA LEU A 2 -14.51 14.64 18.53
C LEU A 2 -13.13 13.96 18.50
N GLU A 3 -12.62 13.70 17.30
CA GLU A 3 -11.35 13.04 17.07
C GLU A 3 -10.40 13.97 16.31
N ARG A 4 -9.17 14.14 16.82
CA ARG A 4 -8.10 14.82 16.10
C ARG A 4 -7.45 13.85 15.10
N PHE A 5 -7.20 14.32 13.90
CA PHE A 5 -6.56 13.54 12.83
C PHE A 5 -5.47 14.33 12.12
N ALA A 6 -4.54 13.59 11.50
CA ALA A 6 -3.67 14.09 10.46
C ALA A 6 -4.11 13.51 9.11
N LYS A 7 -4.35 14.36 8.11
CA LYS A 7 -4.52 13.90 6.74
C LYS A 7 -3.14 13.53 6.20
N VAL A 8 -2.94 12.29 5.80
CA VAL A 8 -1.66 11.78 5.29
C VAL A 8 -1.83 11.15 3.92
N GLU A 9 -0.77 11.09 3.13
CA GLU A 9 -0.78 10.36 1.86
C GLU A 9 0.58 9.78 1.51
N GLY A 10 0.55 8.70 0.73
CA GLY A 10 1.72 8.16 0.04
C GLY A 10 1.39 7.82 -1.42
N LEU A 11 1.97 8.59 -2.35
CA LEU A 11 1.74 8.46 -3.80
C LEU A 11 0.27 8.64 -4.21
N GLY A 12 -0.41 9.59 -3.58
CA GLY A 12 -1.80 9.96 -3.87
C GLY A 12 -2.83 9.13 -3.11
N ASN A 13 -2.45 7.99 -2.52
CA ASN A 13 -3.33 7.22 -1.65
C ASN A 13 -3.38 7.85 -0.26
N ASP A 14 -4.54 8.41 0.10
CA ASP A 14 -4.68 9.37 1.20
C ASP A 14 -5.61 8.91 2.32
N PHE A 15 -5.22 9.17 3.58
CA PHE A 15 -5.87 8.64 4.77
C PHE A 15 -6.09 9.69 5.85
N LEU A 16 -7.08 9.45 6.70
CA LEU A 16 -7.17 10.10 8.01
C LEU A 16 -6.37 9.26 9.01
N LEU A 17 -5.29 9.79 9.56
CA LEU A 17 -4.49 9.12 10.60
C LEU A 17 -4.90 9.61 11.99
N LEU A 18 -5.33 8.69 12.85
CA LEU A 18 -5.70 8.93 14.24
C LEU A 18 -4.66 8.25 15.14
N ASP A 19 -3.93 9.04 15.92
CA ASP A 19 -2.96 8.54 16.90
C ASP A 19 -3.64 8.24 18.24
N ARG A 20 -3.63 6.97 18.63
CA ARG A 20 -4.29 6.40 19.80
C ARG A 20 -3.36 5.42 20.53
N ARG A 21 -2.05 5.67 20.49
CA ARG A 21 -1.03 4.84 21.16
C ARG A 21 -1.21 4.74 22.67
N ASP A 22 -1.85 5.73 23.29
CA ASP A 22 -2.14 5.75 24.73
C ASP A 22 -3.48 5.08 25.10
N ALA A 23 -4.25 4.58 24.12
CA ALA A 23 -5.54 3.94 24.37
C ALA A 23 -5.37 2.51 24.90
N SER A 24 -6.28 2.09 25.80
CA SER A 24 -6.39 0.68 26.18
C SER A 24 -6.95 -0.15 25.02
N PRO A 25 -6.69 -1.47 24.98
CA PRO A 25 -7.21 -2.34 23.91
C PRO A 25 -8.73 -2.24 23.73
N ALA A 26 -9.51 -2.20 24.82
CA ALA A 26 -10.96 -2.08 24.76
C ALA A 26 -11.44 -0.74 24.16
N VAL A 27 -10.74 0.36 24.45
CA VAL A 27 -11.04 1.68 23.86
C VAL A 27 -10.71 1.69 22.38
N LEU A 28 -9.57 1.09 22.00
CA LEU A 28 -9.15 1.00 20.61
C LEU A 28 -10.14 0.17 19.78
N ASP A 29 -10.57 -0.98 20.28
CA ASP A 29 -11.53 -1.85 19.59
C ASP A 29 -12.89 -1.15 19.39
N ALA A 30 -13.38 -0.46 20.43
CA ALA A 30 -14.62 0.31 20.34
C ALA A 30 -14.51 1.47 19.33
N LEU A 31 -13.37 2.18 19.31
CA LEU A 31 -13.10 3.24 18.33
C LEU A 31 -13.06 2.67 16.91
N VAL A 32 -12.33 1.57 16.68
CA VAL A 32 -12.23 0.92 15.36
C VAL A 32 -13.62 0.48 14.88
N ALA A 33 -14.43 -0.16 15.73
CA ALA A 33 -15.79 -0.56 15.38
C ALA A 33 -16.65 0.64 14.95
N ARG A 34 -16.54 1.76 15.67
CA ARG A 34 -17.25 3.00 15.35
C ARG A 34 -16.75 3.63 14.04
N LEU A 35 -15.44 3.67 13.83
CA LEU A 35 -14.83 4.20 12.60
C LEU A 35 -15.22 3.37 11.38
N ARG A 36 -15.32 2.04 11.50
CA ARG A 36 -15.80 1.18 10.40
C ARG A 36 -17.21 1.56 9.97
N ALA A 37 -18.12 1.80 10.91
CA ALA A 37 -19.48 2.25 10.60
C ALA A 37 -19.51 3.67 10.00
N ALA A 38 -18.61 4.56 10.45
CA ALA A 38 -18.55 5.95 10.01
C ALA A 38 -17.71 6.18 8.73
N ALA A 39 -16.90 5.21 8.32
CA ALA A 39 -15.92 5.38 7.24
C ALA A 39 -16.53 5.89 5.93
N PRO A 40 -17.69 5.38 5.44
CA PRO A 40 -18.28 5.90 4.21
C PRO A 40 -18.58 7.39 4.26
N ALA A 41 -19.07 7.90 5.40
CA ALA A 41 -19.38 9.31 5.57
C ALA A 41 -18.12 10.17 5.77
N LEU A 42 -17.15 9.70 6.56
CA LEU A 42 -15.91 10.44 6.84
C LEU A 42 -15.00 10.52 5.60
N CYS A 43 -14.92 9.42 4.84
CA CYS A 43 -14.07 9.29 3.67
C CYS A 43 -14.74 9.82 2.38
N ASP A 44 -16.03 10.18 2.41
CA ASP A 44 -16.67 10.85 1.29
C ASP A 44 -15.93 12.16 0.96
N ARG A 45 -15.50 12.32 -0.29
CA ARG A 45 -14.66 13.43 -0.73
C ARG A 45 -15.40 14.76 -0.91
N ARG A 46 -16.73 14.75 -0.90
CA ARG A 46 -17.58 15.95 -1.09
C ARG A 46 -18.24 16.40 0.21
N LEU A 47 -18.68 15.46 1.02
CA LEU A 47 -19.46 15.68 2.23
C LEU A 47 -18.68 15.40 3.51
N GLY A 48 -17.61 14.61 3.42
CA GLY A 48 -16.73 14.27 4.52
C GLY A 48 -15.40 15.03 4.48
N VAL A 49 -14.43 14.50 5.22
CA VAL A 49 -13.02 14.94 5.14
C VAL A 49 -12.41 14.49 3.81
N GLY A 50 -12.88 13.36 3.29
CA GLY A 50 -12.36 12.72 2.09
C GLY A 50 -11.14 11.85 2.39
N GLY A 51 -11.03 10.69 1.75
CA GLY A 51 -9.85 9.81 1.79
C GLY A 51 -10.16 8.40 1.31
N ASP A 52 -9.12 7.62 1.03
CA ASP A 52 -9.27 6.20 0.68
C ASP A 52 -9.49 5.31 1.92
N GLY A 53 -9.22 5.85 3.11
CA GLY A 53 -9.48 5.18 4.38
C GLY A 53 -9.04 5.96 5.60
N ILE A 54 -9.06 5.26 6.73
CA ILE A 54 -8.67 5.74 8.06
C ILE A 54 -7.59 4.80 8.60
N LEU A 55 -6.52 5.37 9.12
CA LEU A 55 -5.42 4.67 9.78
C LEU A 55 -5.50 4.96 11.28
N VAL A 56 -5.63 3.93 12.09
CA VAL A 56 -5.58 4.05 13.55
C VAL A 56 -4.25 3.53 14.03
N VAL A 57 -3.50 4.37 14.75
CA VAL A 57 -2.22 4.00 15.35
C VAL A 57 -2.47 3.66 16.82
N GLY A 58 -2.37 2.39 17.18
CA GLY A 58 -2.58 1.90 18.55
C GLY A 58 -1.27 1.56 19.28
N PRO A 59 -1.34 1.19 20.57
CA PRO A 59 -0.19 0.65 21.30
C PRO A 59 0.39 -0.58 20.59
N PRO A 60 1.68 -0.88 20.76
CA PRO A 60 2.28 -2.09 20.19
C PRO A 60 1.63 -3.37 20.76
N ARG A 61 1.48 -4.39 19.93
CA ARG A 61 1.02 -5.74 20.30
C ARG A 61 2.21 -6.66 20.61
N THR A 62 3.36 -6.42 20.01
CA THR A 62 4.61 -7.17 20.20
C THR A 62 5.66 -6.34 20.92
N ALA A 63 6.63 -7.00 21.56
CA ALA A 63 7.66 -6.32 22.34
C ALA A 63 8.65 -5.51 21.47
N GLU A 64 8.87 -5.91 20.21
CA GLU A 64 9.76 -5.21 19.29
C GLU A 64 9.10 -4.03 18.56
N ALA A 65 7.77 -3.95 18.57
CA ALA A 65 7.02 -2.92 17.86
C ALA A 65 6.96 -1.59 18.63
N ALA A 66 6.99 -0.50 17.88
CA ALA A 66 6.79 0.85 18.41
C ALA A 66 5.31 1.24 18.48
N ALA A 67 4.47 0.63 17.64
CA ALA A 67 3.04 0.86 17.56
C ALA A 67 2.35 -0.25 16.75
N THR A 68 1.02 -0.25 16.76
CA THR A 68 0.19 -1.04 15.85
C THR A 68 -0.49 -0.13 14.83
N MET A 69 -0.57 -0.56 13.57
CA MET A 69 -1.40 0.05 12.55
C MET A 69 -2.65 -0.79 12.31
N ILE A 70 -3.81 -0.14 12.35
CA ILE A 70 -5.10 -0.71 11.94
C ILE A 70 -5.64 0.11 10.78
N VAL A 71 -6.06 -0.57 9.70
CA VAL A 71 -6.61 0.06 8.50
C VAL A 71 -8.12 -0.12 8.48
N VAL A 72 -8.84 0.96 8.18
CA VAL A 72 -10.27 0.94 7.85
C VAL A 72 -10.42 1.58 6.48
N ASN A 73 -10.83 0.82 5.48
CA ASN A 73 -11.09 1.37 4.14
C ASN A 73 -12.29 2.33 4.16
N HIS A 74 -12.43 3.15 3.11
CA HIS A 74 -13.55 4.06 2.96
C HIS A 74 -14.94 3.36 3.03
N ASP A 75 -15.04 2.08 2.71
CA ASP A 75 -16.28 1.28 2.80
C ASP A 75 -16.49 0.62 4.18
N GLY A 76 -15.58 0.83 5.13
CA GLY A 76 -15.61 0.24 6.47
C GLY A 76 -15.02 -1.17 6.57
N SER A 77 -14.52 -1.74 5.46
CA SER A 77 -13.77 -2.99 5.47
C SER A 77 -12.39 -2.83 6.13
N ARG A 78 -11.83 -3.94 6.64
CA ARG A 78 -10.54 -3.97 7.33
C ARG A 78 -9.57 -4.87 6.55
N PRO A 79 -8.73 -4.31 5.67
CA PRO A 79 -7.67 -5.08 5.03
C PRO A 79 -6.56 -5.36 6.05
N GLU A 80 -5.80 -6.42 5.82
CA GLU A 80 -4.73 -6.83 6.72
C GLU A 80 -3.49 -5.93 6.64
N MET A 81 -3.29 -5.28 5.48
CA MET A 81 -2.12 -4.46 5.20
C MET A 81 -2.41 -3.37 4.16
N CYS A 82 -1.74 -2.23 4.30
CA CYS A 82 -1.69 -1.17 3.29
C CYS A 82 -0.27 -0.58 3.27
N GLY A 83 0.47 -0.78 2.18
CA GLY A 83 1.88 -0.34 2.10
C GLY A 83 2.03 1.18 2.13
N ASN A 84 1.13 1.93 1.48
CA ASN A 84 1.13 3.40 1.50
C ASN A 84 0.78 3.93 2.89
N GLY A 85 -0.24 3.37 3.53
CA GLY A 85 -0.62 3.69 4.89
C GLY A 85 0.49 3.39 5.90
N LEU A 86 1.18 2.25 5.74
CA LEU A 86 2.29 1.86 6.60
C LEU A 86 3.45 2.86 6.55
N ARG A 87 3.80 3.38 5.35
CA ARG A 87 4.80 4.46 5.23
C ARG A 87 4.37 5.71 6.00
N CYS A 88 3.08 6.08 5.92
CA CYS A 88 2.55 7.23 6.63
C CYS A 88 2.58 7.03 8.16
N VAL A 89 2.18 5.86 8.65
CA VAL A 89 2.22 5.52 10.08
C VAL A 89 3.66 5.49 10.59
N ALA A 90 4.57 4.85 9.85
CA ALA A 90 5.97 4.81 10.23
C ALA A 90 6.58 6.22 10.31
N LEU A 91 6.27 7.11 9.35
CA LEU A 91 6.69 8.51 9.40
C LEU A 91 6.14 9.24 10.64
N ALA A 92 4.86 9.03 10.97
CA ALA A 92 4.20 9.66 12.11
C ALA A 92 4.74 9.16 13.47
N VAL A 93 5.06 7.87 13.57
CA VAL A 93 5.54 7.23 14.81
C VAL A 93 7.03 7.43 15.04
N ALA A 94 7.84 7.45 13.98
CA ALA A 94 9.30 7.40 14.06
C ALA A 94 9.92 8.49 14.93
N GLY A 95 9.38 9.72 14.93
CA GLY A 95 9.99 10.84 15.65
C GLY A 95 11.47 11.03 15.27
N ALA A 96 12.37 10.91 16.24
CA ALA A 96 13.83 10.98 16.03
C ALA A 96 14.49 9.65 15.62
N VAL A 97 13.75 8.55 15.63
CA VAL A 97 14.28 7.19 15.39
C VAL A 97 14.23 6.86 13.90
N ARG A 98 15.31 6.25 13.37
CA ARG A 98 15.41 5.91 11.94
C ARG A 98 14.85 4.54 11.56
N ARG A 99 14.66 3.64 12.53
CA ARG A 99 14.18 2.27 12.30
C ARG A 99 13.20 1.87 13.39
N LEU A 100 12.10 1.25 12.99
CA LEU A 100 11.04 0.82 13.90
C LEU A 100 10.30 -0.37 13.31
N VAL A 101 9.61 -1.11 14.16
CA VAL A 101 8.67 -2.14 13.74
C VAL A 101 7.26 -1.63 14.03
N ILE A 102 6.35 -1.83 13.07
CA ILE A 102 4.93 -1.53 13.24
C ILE A 102 4.17 -2.84 13.16
N ASP A 103 3.36 -3.17 14.17
CA ASP A 103 2.47 -4.31 14.10
C ASP A 103 1.35 -4.04 13.11
N THR A 104 1.07 -5.00 12.23
CA THR A 104 -0.06 -4.98 11.29
C THR A 104 -0.83 -6.28 11.40
N ASP A 105 -2.03 -6.37 10.83
CA ASP A 105 -2.79 -7.62 10.84
C ASP A 105 -2.15 -8.70 9.94
N ALA A 106 -1.24 -8.31 9.05
CA ALA A 106 -0.34 -9.20 8.31
C ALA A 106 0.99 -9.48 9.05
N GLY A 107 1.05 -9.20 10.37
CA GLY A 107 2.22 -9.37 11.22
C GLY A 107 3.09 -8.11 11.38
N PRO A 108 4.18 -8.18 12.16
CA PRO A 108 5.10 -7.07 12.38
C PRO A 108 5.88 -6.72 11.10
N LYS A 109 5.99 -5.41 10.81
CA LYS A 109 6.65 -4.89 9.61
C LYS A 109 7.82 -3.96 9.98
N PRO A 110 9.06 -4.37 9.69
CA PRO A 110 10.22 -3.50 9.78
C PRO A 110 10.09 -2.31 8.82
N CYS A 111 10.30 -1.12 9.37
CA CYS A 111 10.25 0.16 8.68
C CYS A 111 11.55 0.93 8.94
N ALA A 112 11.97 1.73 7.96
CA ALA A 112 13.09 2.65 8.11
C ALA A 112 12.79 3.99 7.46
N VAL A 113 12.79 5.06 8.25
CA VAL A 113 12.71 6.44 7.75
C VAL A 113 14.10 6.81 7.23
N ARG A 114 14.23 6.89 5.89
CA ARG A 114 15.48 7.20 5.19
C ARG A 114 15.75 8.70 5.19
N GLU A 115 14.69 9.46 4.95
CA GLU A 115 14.70 10.92 4.91
C GLU A 115 13.51 11.43 5.71
N PHE A 116 13.72 12.51 6.47
CA PHE A 116 12.69 13.16 7.26
C PHE A 116 12.82 14.67 7.08
N TYR A 117 11.74 15.27 6.59
CA TYR A 117 11.61 16.70 6.34
C TYR A 117 10.61 17.26 7.35
N PRO A 118 11.09 17.90 8.43
CA PRO A 118 10.21 18.47 9.45
C PRO A 118 9.48 19.70 8.90
N GLY A 119 8.37 20.07 9.56
CA GLY A 119 7.58 21.25 9.25
C GLY A 119 6.19 21.12 9.84
N THR A 120 5.32 22.08 9.55
CA THR A 120 3.89 22.01 9.94
C THR A 120 3.21 20.78 9.34
N CYS A 121 3.66 20.38 8.16
CA CYS A 121 3.24 19.20 7.42
C CYS A 121 4.47 18.34 7.10
N PRO A 122 4.92 17.47 8.04
CA PRO A 122 6.11 16.66 7.84
C PRO A 122 6.01 15.73 6.62
N SER A 123 7.14 15.45 6.00
CA SER A 123 7.24 14.48 4.90
C SER A 123 8.54 13.68 4.97
N GLY A 124 8.67 12.63 4.17
CA GLY A 124 9.87 11.81 4.17
C GLY A 124 9.84 10.65 3.18
N GLN A 125 10.95 9.93 3.13
CA GLN A 125 11.10 8.67 2.40
C GLN A 125 11.15 7.53 3.40
N VAL A 126 10.23 6.57 3.27
CA VAL A 126 10.10 5.46 4.20
C VAL A 126 10.27 4.15 3.44
N ALA A 127 11.24 3.35 3.88
CA ALA A 127 11.46 1.99 3.43
C ALA A 127 10.66 1.03 4.31
N ILE A 128 9.94 0.11 3.70
CA ILE A 128 9.22 -0.97 4.39
C ILE A 128 9.65 -2.32 3.83
N ASP A 129 9.73 -3.30 4.71
CA ASP A 129 9.99 -4.70 4.36
C ASP A 129 8.68 -5.37 3.94
N MET A 130 8.57 -5.72 2.65
CA MET A 130 7.37 -6.30 2.07
C MET A 130 7.33 -7.83 2.20
N GLY A 131 8.42 -8.45 2.64
CA GLY A 131 8.59 -9.89 2.70
C GLY A 131 8.96 -10.53 1.36
N PRO A 132 9.11 -11.86 1.33
CA PRO A 132 9.42 -12.62 0.13
C PRO A 132 8.30 -12.56 -0.91
N PRO A 133 8.64 -12.45 -2.21
CA PRO A 133 7.73 -12.82 -3.28
C PRO A 133 7.63 -14.35 -3.38
N ASP A 134 6.44 -14.85 -3.71
CA ASP A 134 6.22 -16.22 -4.12
C ASP A 134 6.00 -16.27 -5.64
N LEU A 135 6.91 -16.94 -6.37
CA LEU A 135 6.86 -17.05 -7.83
C LEU A 135 6.00 -18.25 -8.22
N LEU A 136 4.79 -17.97 -8.71
CA LEU A 136 3.76 -19.00 -9.01
C LEU A 136 3.89 -19.59 -10.42
N GLY A 137 4.92 -19.17 -11.16
CA GLY A 137 5.19 -19.55 -12.54
C GLY A 137 4.33 -18.79 -13.55
N PRO A 138 4.58 -18.98 -14.86
CA PRO A 138 3.83 -18.28 -15.89
C PRO A 138 2.38 -18.76 -15.98
N ARG A 139 1.49 -17.86 -16.42
CA ARG A 139 0.09 -18.12 -16.78
C ARG A 139 -0.17 -17.52 -18.16
N ARG A 140 -1.08 -18.14 -18.91
CA ARG A 140 -1.39 -17.71 -20.27
C ARG A 140 -2.87 -17.38 -20.38
N VAL A 141 -3.18 -16.14 -20.75
CA VAL A 141 -4.54 -15.62 -20.92
C VAL A 141 -4.65 -15.10 -22.35
N GLY A 142 -5.50 -15.75 -23.15
CA GLY A 142 -5.49 -15.59 -24.60
C GLY A 142 -4.10 -15.88 -25.17
N ASP A 143 -3.55 -14.92 -25.91
CA ASP A 143 -2.22 -15.04 -26.53
C ASP A 143 -1.09 -14.46 -25.69
N ARG A 144 -1.39 -13.81 -24.55
CA ARG A 144 -0.41 -13.14 -23.70
C ARG A 144 0.04 -14.05 -22.56
N SER A 145 1.35 -14.03 -22.27
CA SER A 145 1.94 -14.67 -21.08
C SER A 145 2.06 -13.64 -19.95
N PHE A 146 1.79 -14.09 -18.73
CA PHE A 146 1.92 -13.32 -17.50
C PHE A 146 2.83 -14.08 -16.54
N ALA A 147 3.77 -13.38 -15.91
CA ALA A 147 4.42 -13.89 -14.71
C ALA A 147 3.42 -13.79 -13.54
N ALA A 148 3.08 -14.92 -12.91
CA ALA A 148 2.24 -14.90 -11.71
C ALA A 148 3.12 -14.85 -10.47
N VAL A 149 2.89 -13.86 -9.61
CA VAL A 149 3.65 -13.63 -8.38
C VAL A 149 2.67 -13.32 -7.25
N SER A 150 2.97 -13.77 -6.03
CA SER A 150 2.25 -13.38 -4.83
C SER A 150 3.16 -12.59 -3.89
N MET A 151 2.64 -11.47 -3.37
CA MET A 151 3.23 -10.73 -2.24
C MET A 151 2.38 -10.91 -0.96
N GLY A 152 1.62 -12.00 -0.89
CA GLY A 152 0.50 -12.21 0.04
C GLY A 152 -0.87 -12.01 -0.62
N ASN A 153 -0.89 -11.32 -1.77
CA ASN A 153 -2.02 -11.19 -2.68
C ASN A 153 -1.54 -11.49 -4.12
N PRO A 154 -2.42 -11.99 -5.02
CA PRO A 154 -2.04 -12.42 -6.36
C PRO A 154 -1.82 -11.25 -7.33
N HIS A 155 -0.77 -11.37 -8.16
CA HIS A 155 -0.36 -10.43 -9.21
C HIS A 155 -0.08 -11.18 -10.52
N ALA A 156 -0.46 -10.57 -11.64
CA ALA A 156 -0.27 -11.09 -12.98
C ALA A 156 0.41 -10.02 -13.83
N ILE A 157 1.71 -10.20 -14.07
CA ILE A 157 2.59 -9.19 -14.67
C ILE A 157 2.88 -9.54 -16.11
N ALA A 158 2.60 -8.62 -17.03
CA ALA A 158 3.04 -8.68 -18.42
C ALA A 158 4.06 -7.58 -18.72
N PHE A 159 5.23 -7.99 -19.19
CA PHE A 159 6.23 -7.05 -19.71
C PHE A 159 5.94 -6.71 -21.17
N VAL A 160 5.85 -5.42 -21.48
CA VAL A 160 5.52 -4.89 -22.80
C VAL A 160 6.65 -4.01 -23.34
N THR A 161 6.79 -3.96 -24.66
CA THR A 161 7.86 -3.22 -25.34
C THR A 161 7.33 -1.99 -26.07
N SER A 162 6.51 -2.19 -27.12
CA SER A 162 5.93 -1.10 -27.92
C SER A 162 4.54 -0.67 -27.43
N GLU A 163 3.78 -1.58 -26.82
CA GLU A 163 2.39 -1.37 -26.42
C GLU A 163 2.26 -0.46 -25.20
N ASP A 164 1.28 0.45 -25.22
CA ASP A 164 1.02 1.37 -24.11
C ASP A 164 0.50 0.61 -22.87
N PRO A 165 1.25 0.60 -21.74
CA PRO A 165 0.82 -0.09 -20.53
C PRO A 165 -0.49 0.47 -19.95
N GLU A 166 -0.77 1.77 -20.09
CA GLU A 166 -2.02 2.34 -19.59
C GLU A 166 -3.22 1.81 -20.39
N ALA A 167 -3.13 1.86 -21.72
CA ALA A 167 -4.17 1.40 -22.61
C ALA A 167 -4.50 -0.08 -22.36
N LEU A 168 -3.47 -0.92 -22.17
CA LEU A 168 -3.63 -2.33 -21.84
C LEU A 168 -4.26 -2.55 -20.46
N ALA A 169 -3.80 -1.83 -19.42
CA ALA A 169 -4.38 -1.94 -18.09
C ALA A 169 -5.88 -1.59 -18.08
N ARG A 170 -6.27 -0.55 -18.84
CA ARG A 170 -7.68 -0.13 -18.96
C ARG A 170 -8.51 -1.09 -19.83
N GLY A 171 -7.95 -1.58 -20.93
CA GLY A 171 -8.65 -2.42 -21.90
C GLY A 171 -8.79 -3.87 -21.45
N ASP A 172 -7.68 -4.48 -21.04
CA ASP A 172 -7.58 -5.93 -20.81
C ASP A 172 -7.68 -6.30 -19.32
N GLY A 173 -7.30 -5.37 -18.43
CA GLY A 173 -7.29 -5.55 -16.98
C GLY A 173 -8.58 -6.17 -16.41
N PRO A 174 -9.80 -5.66 -16.73
CA PRO A 174 -11.05 -6.19 -16.20
C PRO A 174 -11.30 -7.67 -16.54
N SER A 175 -10.93 -8.08 -17.76
CA SER A 175 -11.10 -9.48 -18.19
C SER A 175 -10.06 -10.39 -17.57
N ILE A 176 -8.80 -9.95 -17.48
CA ILE A 176 -7.71 -10.75 -16.91
C ILE A 176 -7.88 -10.92 -15.40
N GLU A 177 -8.36 -9.88 -14.69
CA GLU A 177 -8.69 -9.95 -13.26
C GLU A 177 -9.57 -11.17 -12.95
N ARG A 178 -10.49 -11.51 -13.85
CA ARG A 178 -11.53 -12.54 -13.66
C ARG A 178 -11.28 -13.82 -14.45
N ASP A 179 -10.13 -13.93 -15.10
CA ASP A 179 -9.82 -15.07 -15.95
C ASP A 179 -9.75 -16.38 -15.11
N PRO A 180 -10.25 -17.52 -15.62
CA PRO A 180 -10.19 -18.80 -14.92
C PRO A 180 -8.78 -19.26 -14.50
N GLN A 181 -7.71 -18.75 -15.12
CA GLN A 181 -6.32 -18.97 -14.69
C GLN A 181 -6.05 -18.40 -13.28
N PHE A 182 -6.90 -17.49 -12.79
CA PHE A 182 -6.80 -16.83 -11.49
C PHE A 182 -8.08 -17.03 -10.67
N PRO A 183 -8.29 -18.22 -10.04
CA PRO A 183 -9.54 -18.54 -9.33
C PRO A 183 -9.93 -17.56 -8.20
N GLY A 184 -8.94 -16.91 -7.58
CA GLY A 184 -9.14 -15.89 -6.54
C GLY A 184 -9.19 -14.45 -7.07
N ARG A 185 -9.34 -14.30 -8.39
CA ARG A 185 -9.01 -13.10 -9.17
C ARG A 185 -7.55 -12.66 -8.97
N THR A 186 -7.10 -11.67 -9.73
CA THR A 186 -5.72 -11.16 -9.61
C THR A 186 -5.64 -9.66 -9.83
N ASN A 187 -4.63 -9.01 -9.24
CA ASN A 187 -4.17 -7.73 -9.75
C ASN A 187 -3.45 -7.96 -11.08
N VAL A 188 -3.58 -7.01 -12.01
CA VAL A 188 -3.03 -7.13 -13.36
C VAL A 188 -2.09 -5.96 -13.62
N GLU A 189 -0.83 -6.28 -13.86
CA GLU A 189 0.24 -5.31 -14.07
C GLU A 189 0.72 -5.35 -15.52
N PHE A 190 0.79 -4.18 -16.14
CA PHE A 190 1.49 -4.00 -17.41
C PHE A 190 2.72 -3.14 -17.16
N ALA A 191 3.89 -3.71 -17.42
CA ALA A 191 5.18 -3.13 -17.07
C ALA A 191 6.04 -2.93 -18.32
N ARG A 192 6.68 -1.78 -18.44
CA ARG A 192 7.68 -1.50 -19.47
C ARG A 192 9.02 -1.24 -18.80
N VAL A 193 10.04 -2.00 -19.19
CA VAL A 193 11.42 -1.76 -18.75
C VAL A 193 12.02 -0.69 -19.66
N GLU A 194 12.42 0.42 -19.07
CA GLU A 194 12.97 1.57 -19.77
C GLU A 194 14.48 1.43 -20.01
N ALA A 195 15.01 2.22 -20.93
CA ALA A 195 16.44 2.18 -21.29
C ALA A 195 17.38 2.52 -20.12
N ASP A 196 16.90 3.30 -19.13
CA ASP A 196 17.66 3.64 -17.92
C ASP A 196 17.58 2.54 -16.83
N GLY A 197 16.86 1.44 -17.10
CA GLY A 197 16.62 0.35 -16.16
C GLY A 197 15.49 0.60 -15.15
N SER A 198 14.80 1.75 -15.22
CA SER A 198 13.55 1.96 -14.48
C SER A 198 12.39 1.18 -15.12
N ILE A 199 11.31 1.00 -14.38
CA ILE A 199 10.12 0.28 -14.86
C ILE A 199 8.92 1.21 -14.79
N THR A 200 8.30 1.50 -15.93
CA THR A 200 6.98 2.14 -15.97
C THR A 200 5.91 1.08 -15.73
N LEU A 201 5.02 1.32 -14.77
CA LEU A 201 4.03 0.33 -14.33
C LEU A 201 2.62 0.93 -14.26
N TRP A 202 1.67 0.23 -14.87
CA TRP A 202 0.24 0.46 -14.71
C TRP A 202 -0.44 -0.78 -14.15
N VAL A 203 -1.41 -0.55 -13.27
CA VAL A 203 -2.07 -1.63 -12.52
C VAL A 203 -3.58 -1.49 -12.63
N TRP A 204 -4.22 -2.60 -12.96
CA TRP A 204 -5.63 -2.84 -12.67
C TRP A 204 -5.73 -3.65 -11.38
N GLU A 205 -6.10 -3.00 -10.28
CA GLU A 205 -6.20 -3.63 -8.97
C GLU A 205 -7.51 -4.41 -8.82
N ARG A 206 -7.39 -5.62 -8.27
CA ARG A 206 -8.50 -6.54 -8.01
C ARG A 206 -9.58 -5.86 -7.17
N GLY A 207 -10.78 -5.73 -7.74
CA GLY A 207 -11.92 -5.09 -7.08
C GLY A 207 -11.87 -3.56 -7.02
N CYS A 208 -10.80 -2.90 -7.48
CA CYS A 208 -10.64 -1.45 -7.42
C CYS A 208 -10.56 -0.80 -8.82
N GLY A 209 -10.02 -1.50 -9.82
CA GLY A 209 -9.77 -0.94 -11.15
C GLY A 209 -8.43 -0.21 -11.22
N ILE A 210 -8.32 0.82 -12.07
CA ILE A 210 -7.08 1.59 -12.21
C ILE A 210 -6.80 2.41 -10.95
N THR A 211 -5.63 2.20 -10.36
CA THR A 211 -5.16 2.95 -9.18
C THR A 211 -3.91 3.76 -9.50
N SER A 212 -3.66 4.78 -8.67
CA SER A 212 -2.47 5.63 -8.84
C SER A 212 -1.19 4.96 -8.34
N ALA A 213 -1.28 4.05 -7.37
CA ALA A 213 -0.13 3.32 -6.85
C ALA A 213 -0.53 2.01 -6.17
N CYS A 214 0.15 0.92 -6.51
CA CYS A 214 0.04 -0.38 -5.86
C CYS A 214 1.41 -0.85 -5.37
N GLY A 215 1.64 -0.83 -4.04
CA GLY A 215 2.95 -1.20 -3.48
C GLY A 215 3.31 -2.68 -3.67
N THR A 216 2.35 -3.58 -3.45
CA THR A 216 2.53 -5.02 -3.67
C THR A 216 2.70 -5.35 -5.15
N GLY A 217 1.95 -4.69 -6.04
CA GLY A 217 2.10 -4.84 -7.50
C GLY A 217 3.46 -4.38 -8.01
N ALA A 218 3.99 -3.27 -7.47
CA ALA A 218 5.35 -2.83 -7.78
C ALA A 218 6.41 -3.84 -7.32
N CYS A 219 6.25 -4.41 -6.12
CA CYS A 219 7.14 -5.45 -5.59
C CYS A 219 7.08 -6.74 -6.43
N ALA A 220 5.87 -7.19 -6.77
CA ALA A 220 5.64 -8.35 -7.62
C ALA A 220 6.27 -8.16 -9.02
N THR A 221 6.14 -6.96 -9.58
CA THR A 221 6.77 -6.58 -10.86
C THR A 221 8.29 -6.64 -10.79
N LEU A 222 8.91 -6.13 -9.71
CA LEU A 222 10.36 -6.27 -9.53
C LEU A 222 10.78 -7.74 -9.45
N ALA A 223 10.06 -8.56 -8.66
CA ALA A 223 10.36 -9.98 -8.52
C ALA A 223 10.31 -10.70 -9.88
N ALA A 224 9.25 -10.45 -10.66
CA ALA A 224 9.11 -11.00 -12.01
C ALA A 224 10.24 -10.52 -12.93
N ALA A 225 10.57 -9.22 -12.90
CA ALA A 225 11.63 -8.65 -13.74
C ALA A 225 13.01 -9.25 -13.40
N ILE A 226 13.31 -9.49 -12.13
CA ILE A 226 14.54 -10.17 -11.71
C ILE A 226 14.54 -11.62 -12.20
N ALA A 227 13.44 -12.35 -12.03
CA ALA A 227 13.31 -13.75 -12.45
C ALA A 227 13.47 -13.93 -13.97
N GLU A 228 13.02 -12.94 -14.76
CA GLU A 228 13.15 -12.93 -16.23
C GLU A 228 14.48 -12.31 -16.72
N GLY A 229 15.36 -11.86 -15.81
CA GLY A 229 16.64 -11.23 -16.17
C GLY A 229 16.51 -9.82 -16.75
N LEU A 230 15.37 -9.17 -16.56
CA LEU A 230 15.04 -7.82 -17.02
C LEU A 230 15.44 -6.73 -16.02
N ALA A 231 15.64 -7.07 -14.75
CA ALA A 231 16.07 -6.14 -13.71
C ALA A 231 17.23 -6.73 -12.87
N PRO A 232 18.12 -5.87 -12.33
CA PRO A 232 19.24 -6.34 -11.53
C PRO A 232 18.79 -6.84 -10.16
N HIS A 233 19.35 -7.98 -9.72
CA HIS A 233 19.23 -8.45 -8.34
C HIS A 233 20.07 -7.60 -7.38
N ALA A 234 19.60 -7.42 -6.14
CA ALA A 234 20.29 -6.71 -5.06
C ALA A 234 20.72 -5.26 -5.36
N ARG A 235 20.05 -4.60 -6.32
CA ARG A 235 20.23 -3.18 -6.63
C ARG A 235 18.89 -2.46 -6.55
N ASP A 236 18.97 -1.16 -6.32
CA ASP A 236 17.80 -0.30 -6.29
C ASP A 236 17.28 -0.13 -7.74
N VAL A 237 15.99 -0.35 -7.92
CA VAL A 237 15.25 -0.18 -9.18
C VAL A 237 14.11 0.79 -8.94
N VAL A 238 13.98 1.80 -9.80
CA VAL A 238 12.88 2.76 -9.74
C VAL A 238 11.70 2.19 -10.51
N VAL A 239 10.56 2.02 -9.84
CA VAL A 239 9.28 1.70 -10.47
C VAL A 239 8.41 2.95 -10.48
N ARG A 240 8.02 3.41 -11.67
CA ARG A 240 7.23 4.63 -11.89
C ARG A 240 5.76 4.24 -12.05
N LEU A 241 4.94 4.62 -11.08
CA LEU A 241 3.48 4.47 -11.11
C LEU A 241 2.83 5.84 -11.40
N PRO A 242 1.54 5.90 -11.77
CA PRO A 242 0.86 7.17 -12.03
C PRO A 242 0.94 8.17 -10.86
N GLY A 243 0.91 7.68 -9.62
CA GLY A 243 1.02 8.48 -8.39
C GLY A 243 2.45 8.89 -8.03
N GLY A 244 3.45 8.38 -8.74
CA GLY A 244 4.86 8.70 -8.57
C GLY A 244 5.76 7.46 -8.35
N PRO A 245 7.06 7.68 -8.15
CA PRO A 245 8.03 6.59 -8.12
C PRO A 245 8.11 5.88 -6.75
N LEU A 246 8.37 4.58 -6.81
CA LEU A 246 8.87 3.76 -5.71
C LEU A 246 10.29 3.30 -6.03
N VAL A 247 11.14 3.20 -5.00
CA VAL A 247 12.47 2.60 -5.10
C VAL A 247 12.42 1.23 -4.45
N LEU A 248 12.64 0.20 -5.25
CA LEU A 248 12.53 -1.20 -4.83
C LEU A 248 13.88 -1.89 -4.89
N ARG A 249 14.11 -2.81 -3.95
CA ARG A 249 15.29 -3.69 -3.98
C ARG A 249 14.95 -5.03 -3.35
N GLN A 250 15.21 -6.12 -4.07
CA GLN A 250 15.26 -7.45 -3.46
C GLN A 250 16.56 -7.60 -2.68
N ASP A 251 16.50 -8.11 -1.44
CA ASP A 251 17.69 -8.28 -0.62
C ASP A 251 18.72 -9.23 -1.26
N ARG A 252 19.95 -9.21 -0.76
CA ARG A 252 21.03 -10.05 -1.31
C ARG A 252 20.81 -11.55 -1.14
N ALA A 253 20.02 -11.95 -0.15
CA ALA A 253 19.68 -13.35 0.08
C ALA A 253 18.52 -13.81 -0.82
N GLY A 254 17.89 -12.91 -1.57
CA GLY A 254 16.70 -13.14 -2.38
C GLY A 254 15.40 -13.19 -1.56
N GLY A 255 15.48 -12.99 -0.24
CA GLY A 255 14.43 -13.33 0.71
C GLY A 255 13.34 -12.28 0.88
N SER A 256 13.62 -11.00 0.71
CA SER A 256 12.62 -9.95 0.88
C SER A 256 12.78 -8.80 -0.10
N ILE A 257 11.65 -8.15 -0.44
CA ILE A 257 11.65 -6.90 -1.19
C ILE A 257 11.50 -5.72 -0.21
N LEU A 258 12.49 -4.84 -0.24
CA LEU A 258 12.44 -3.54 0.42
C LEU A 258 11.80 -2.54 -0.54
N MET A 259 10.71 -1.91 -0.11
CA MET A 259 10.02 -0.86 -0.86
C MET A 259 10.18 0.48 -0.16
N THR A 260 10.80 1.45 -0.85
CA THR A 260 10.93 2.83 -0.38
C THR A 260 10.04 3.74 -1.20
N GLY A 261 9.30 4.60 -0.51
CA GLY A 261 8.46 5.60 -1.15
C GLY A 261 8.16 6.79 -0.25
N PRO A 262 7.57 7.84 -0.81
CA PRO A 262 7.22 9.02 -0.05
C PRO A 262 6.05 8.75 0.89
N ALA A 263 6.03 9.52 1.97
CA ALA A 263 4.88 9.77 2.82
C ALA A 263 4.87 11.24 3.24
N ARG A 264 3.70 11.85 3.34
CA ARG A 264 3.56 13.21 3.87
C ARG A 264 2.28 13.42 4.65
N VAL A 265 2.32 14.36 5.58
CA VAL A 265 1.15 14.98 6.17
C VAL A 265 0.71 16.09 5.22
N ALA A 266 -0.57 16.13 4.86
CA ALA A 266 -1.16 17.19 4.04
C ALA A 266 -1.71 18.32 4.92
N PHE A 267 -2.49 17.98 5.93
CA PHE A 267 -3.03 18.91 6.93
C PHE A 267 -3.42 18.17 8.21
N VAL A 268 -3.80 18.90 9.26
CA VAL A 268 -4.34 18.36 10.50
C VAL A 268 -5.70 18.99 10.79
N GLY A 269 -6.57 18.28 11.51
CA GLY A 269 -7.89 18.78 11.86
C GLY A 269 -8.55 17.99 12.97
N GLU A 270 -9.79 18.36 13.26
CA GLU A 270 -10.68 17.63 14.16
C GLU A 270 -11.95 17.27 13.41
N VAL A 271 -12.50 16.09 13.69
CA VAL A 271 -13.73 15.60 13.05
C VAL A 271 -14.63 14.95 14.09
N GLU A 272 -15.93 15.20 13.99
CA GLU A 272 -16.89 14.46 14.79
C GLU A 272 -17.13 13.07 14.17
N VAL A 273 -16.80 12.03 14.91
CA VAL A 273 -17.13 10.65 14.53
C VAL A 273 -18.55 10.33 15.03
N PRO A 274 -19.52 10.08 14.11
CA PRO A 274 -20.90 9.75 14.46
C PRO A 274 -20.96 8.50 15.32
N ALA A 275 -22.02 8.38 16.14
CA ALA A 275 -22.28 7.10 16.80
C ALA A 275 -22.58 6.05 15.73
N ALA A 276 -22.19 4.80 15.97
CA ALA A 276 -22.68 3.71 15.14
C ALA A 276 -24.22 3.77 15.22
N SER A 277 -24.88 4.08 14.11
CA SER A 277 -26.34 3.98 14.07
C SER A 277 -26.67 2.50 14.33
N PRO A 278 -27.58 2.16 15.26
CA PRO A 278 -28.17 0.83 15.22
C PRO A 278 -28.74 0.68 13.80
N ALA A 279 -28.30 -0.35 13.08
CA ALA A 279 -28.75 -0.62 11.73
C ALA A 279 -30.29 -0.59 11.70
N ALA A 280 -30.85 0.15 10.75
CA ALA A 280 -32.28 0.13 10.46
C ALA A 280 -32.64 -1.16 9.69
#